data_AF-N9MYB1-F1
#
_entry.id   AF-N9MYB1-F1
#
_cell.length_a   1.000
_cell.length_b   1.000
_cell.length_c   1.000
_cell.angle_alpha   90.00
_cell.angle_beta   90.00
_cell.angle_gamma   90.00
#
_symmetry.space_group_name_H-M   'P 1'
#
loop_
_entity.id
_entity.type
_entity.pdbx_description
1 polymer ?
#
loop_
_entity_poly.entity_id
_entity_poly.type
_entity_poly.pdbx_seq_one_letter_code
_entity_poly.pdbx_strand_id
1 'polypeptide(L)'
;MRFLIFSGLIIFLLGLSYQTQKHPQLKFNSLADRITHPIDTRLRYRIAEVDPRFKLSIEQVQEISQQATQIWKDGTGQDYFVYDPNAQLAIHLIYDERQQESEQRREHITQLEANQQVWKDKKQQLDQIEQEIMRSKQFLDLKQQQLNQQIQQYNQEQLSAQHNQSSSGNSTYFQQRQQELQSNIELVQQEVNQYNQRITQLNQKIDELNSLDKKLDASVKQYKQRFQPHLFHKGLFNGKQILIYEFESDNDLRLTLAHELGHALGLQHANSPQALMYPIMKDQEMDHFRLTQADRDLLLTR
;
A
#
# COMPACT_ATOMS: atom_id res chain seq x y z
N MET A 1 71.68 1.92 2.49
CA MET A 1 70.34 2.58 2.65
C MET A 1 69.44 2.43 1.44
N ARG A 2 69.83 2.85 0.23
CA ARG A 2 68.95 2.79 -0.97
C ARG A 2 68.40 1.39 -1.28
N PHE A 3 69.22 0.36 -1.16
CA PHE A 3 68.81 -1.03 -1.41
C PHE A 3 67.78 -1.54 -0.39
N LEU A 4 67.96 -1.22 0.90
CA LEU A 4 67.00 -1.59 1.97
C LEU A 4 65.65 -0.89 1.81
N ILE A 5 65.66 0.38 1.39
CA ILE A 5 64.44 1.13 1.08
C ILE A 5 63.70 0.49 -0.11
N PHE A 6 64.45 0.10 -1.15
CA PHE A 6 63.88 -0.54 -2.34
C PHE A 6 63.29 -1.92 -2.04
N SER A 7 64.00 -2.75 -1.26
CA SER A 7 63.49 -4.05 -0.81
C SER A 7 62.25 -3.91 0.08
N GLY A 8 62.23 -2.93 0.98
CA GLY A 8 61.05 -2.64 1.81
C GLY A 8 59.83 -2.23 0.98
N LEU A 9 60.03 -1.39 -0.04
CA LEU A 9 58.96 -0.99 -0.97
C LEU A 9 58.40 -2.19 -1.75
N ILE A 10 59.25 -3.09 -2.23
CA ILE A 10 58.82 -4.29 -2.97
C ILE A 10 57.98 -5.20 -2.07
N ILE A 11 58.43 -5.48 -0.84
CA ILE A 11 57.68 -6.30 0.12
C ILE A 11 56.33 -5.67 0.43
N PHE A 12 56.29 -4.34 0.60
CA PHE A 12 55.05 -3.59 0.83
C PHE A 12 54.08 -3.69 -0.35
N LEU A 13 54.55 -3.52 -1.59
CA LEU A 13 53.72 -3.65 -2.79
C LEU A 13 53.20 -5.08 -3.00
N LEU A 14 54.04 -6.10 -2.74
CA LEU A 14 53.63 -7.51 -2.77
C LEU A 14 52.58 -7.79 -1.70
N GLY A 15 52.72 -7.22 -0.50
CA GLY A 15 51.74 -7.32 0.58
C GLY A 15 50.39 -6.71 0.20
N LEU A 16 50.38 -5.49 -0.36
CA LEU A 16 49.15 -4.87 -0.87
C LEU A 16 48.51 -5.66 -2.01
N SER A 17 49.32 -6.22 -2.91
CA SER A 17 48.82 -7.06 -4.00
C SER A 17 48.17 -8.34 -3.47
N TYR A 18 48.82 -9.04 -2.54
CA TYR A 18 48.28 -10.24 -1.91
C TYR A 18 46.98 -9.95 -1.16
N GLN A 19 46.95 -8.85 -0.38
CA GLN A 19 45.76 -8.41 0.35
C GLN A 19 44.58 -8.13 -0.61
N THR A 20 44.84 -7.46 -1.74
CA THR A 20 43.80 -7.15 -2.75
C THR A 20 43.34 -8.42 -3.47
N GLN A 21 44.21 -9.40 -3.69
CA GLN A 21 43.85 -10.67 -4.30
C GLN A 21 42.96 -11.52 -3.39
N LYS A 22 43.24 -11.52 -2.07
CA LYS A 22 42.42 -12.23 -1.07
C LYS A 22 41.14 -11.50 -0.68
N HIS A 23 41.15 -10.17 -0.77
CA HIS A 23 40.03 -9.31 -0.43
C HIS A 23 39.84 -8.24 -1.52
N PRO A 24 39.21 -8.62 -2.66
CA PRO A 24 39.06 -7.74 -3.81
C PRO A 24 38.36 -6.41 -3.49
N GLN A 25 37.48 -6.39 -2.48
CA GLN A 25 36.78 -5.19 -2.03
C GLN A 25 37.72 -4.09 -1.52
N LEU A 26 38.93 -4.43 -1.06
CA LEU A 26 39.88 -3.44 -0.53
C LEU A 26 40.45 -2.50 -1.58
N LYS A 27 40.22 -2.77 -2.87
CA LYS A 27 40.54 -1.82 -3.95
C LYS A 27 39.75 -0.51 -3.85
N PHE A 28 38.66 -0.50 -3.08
CA PHE A 28 37.84 0.68 -2.81
C PHE A 28 38.22 1.43 -1.54
N ASN A 29 39.17 0.91 -0.75
CA ASN A 29 39.73 1.65 0.36
C ASN A 29 40.89 2.50 -0.14
N SER A 30 41.03 3.71 0.39
CA SER A 30 42.15 4.58 0.03
C SER A 30 43.49 3.94 0.41
N LEU A 31 44.56 4.23 -0.34
CA LEU A 31 45.90 3.75 0.00
C LEU A 31 46.32 4.20 1.41
N ALA A 32 45.93 5.42 1.82
CA ALA A 32 46.18 5.93 3.15
C ALA A 32 45.52 5.06 4.23
N ASP A 33 44.23 4.71 4.07
CA ASP A 33 43.52 3.82 4.99
C ASP A 33 44.17 2.43 5.06
N ARG A 34 44.57 1.88 3.92
CA ARG A 34 45.24 0.57 3.86
C ARG A 34 46.62 0.57 4.54
N ILE A 35 47.30 1.72 4.57
CA ILE A 35 48.57 1.89 5.28
C ILE A 35 48.34 2.00 6.79
N THR A 36 47.32 2.76 7.22
CA THR A 36 47.03 2.97 8.65
C THR A 36 46.33 1.77 9.29
N HIS A 37 45.60 0.98 8.51
CA HIS A 37 44.84 -0.19 8.95
C HIS A 37 45.21 -1.46 8.13
N PRO A 38 46.46 -1.94 8.21
CA PRO A 38 47.01 -2.93 7.29
C PRO A 38 46.38 -4.34 7.42
N ILE A 39 45.74 -4.63 8.56
CA ILE A 39 45.06 -5.92 8.82
C ILE A 39 43.54 -5.83 8.74
N ASP A 40 42.97 -4.63 8.55
CA ASP A 40 41.52 -4.44 8.50
C ASP A 40 41.00 -4.68 7.07
N THR A 41 40.24 -5.75 6.91
CA THR A 41 39.72 -6.23 5.62
C THR A 41 38.29 -5.73 5.31
N ARG A 42 37.75 -4.83 6.14
CA ARG A 42 36.42 -4.26 5.96
C ARG A 42 36.37 -3.26 4.81
N LEU A 43 35.22 -3.12 4.17
CA LEU A 43 35.01 -2.15 3.10
C LEU A 43 34.61 -0.79 3.70
N ARG A 44 35.32 0.27 3.34
CA ARG A 44 35.02 1.62 3.80
C ARG A 44 34.07 2.27 2.82
N TYR A 45 33.02 2.91 3.31
CA TYR A 45 32.03 3.59 2.49
C TYR A 45 31.59 4.91 3.12
N ARG A 46 31.05 5.80 2.28
CA ARG A 46 30.44 7.06 2.71
C ARG A 46 29.15 7.34 1.95
N ILE A 47 28.33 8.18 2.55
CA ILE A 47 27.25 8.86 1.82
C ILE A 47 27.86 10.11 1.16
N ALA A 48 27.62 10.26 -0.14
CA ALA A 48 28.02 11.43 -0.90
C ALA A 48 26.87 12.43 -0.95
N GLU A 49 26.41 12.78 -2.14
CA GLU A 49 25.27 13.66 -2.32
C GLU A 49 23.95 12.89 -2.21
N VAL A 50 23.03 13.44 -1.43
CA VAL A 50 21.64 13.00 -1.36
C VAL A 50 20.80 14.10 -1.97
N ASP A 51 20.13 13.81 -3.10
CA ASP A 51 19.26 14.78 -3.73
C ASP A 51 18.14 15.20 -2.76
N PRO A 52 17.98 16.50 -2.43
CA PRO A 52 16.98 16.96 -1.47
C PRO A 52 15.53 16.59 -1.83
N ARG A 53 15.25 16.28 -3.09
CA ARG A 53 13.92 15.85 -3.55
C ARG A 53 13.47 14.53 -2.94
N PHE A 54 14.41 13.68 -2.51
CA PHE A 54 14.09 12.48 -1.70
C PHE A 54 13.61 12.83 -0.28
N LYS A 55 13.76 14.08 0.17
CA LYS A 55 13.41 14.54 1.53
C LYS A 55 14.12 13.75 2.64
N LEU A 56 15.30 13.22 2.33
CA LEU A 56 16.20 12.57 3.27
C LEU A 56 17.45 13.42 3.46
N SER A 57 17.90 13.52 4.71
CA SER A 57 19.20 14.08 5.06
C SER A 57 20.31 13.05 4.85
N ILE A 58 21.56 13.52 4.76
CA ILE A 58 22.75 12.64 4.68
C ILE A 58 22.82 11.73 5.92
N GLU A 59 22.47 12.26 7.09
CA GLU A 59 22.46 11.55 8.36
C GLU A 59 21.45 10.40 8.37
N GLN A 60 20.24 10.63 7.84
CA GLN A 60 19.22 9.58 7.70
C GLN A 60 19.68 8.48 6.74
N VAL A 61 20.24 8.86 5.59
CA VAL A 61 20.75 7.86 4.63
C VAL A 61 21.94 7.09 5.22
N GLN A 62 22.79 7.76 6.01
CA GLN A 62 23.85 7.09 6.74
C GLN A 62 23.28 6.07 7.73
N GLU A 63 22.29 6.43 8.53
CA GLU A 63 21.65 5.50 9.46
C GLU A 63 21.06 4.28 8.73
N ILE A 64 20.31 4.51 7.65
CA ILE A 64 19.72 3.43 6.84
C ILE A 64 20.82 2.55 6.21
N SER A 65 21.93 3.14 5.75
CA SER A 65 23.06 2.38 5.21
C SER A 65 23.77 1.54 6.28
N GLN A 66 23.87 2.05 7.52
CA GLN A 66 24.41 1.27 8.64
C GLN A 66 23.48 0.10 8.98
N GLN A 67 22.17 0.31 8.99
CA GLN A 67 21.19 -0.78 9.14
C GLN A 67 21.30 -1.80 8.00
N ALA A 68 21.56 -1.36 6.77
CA ALA A 68 21.82 -2.23 5.62
C ALA A 68 23.08 -3.09 5.82
N THR A 69 24.17 -2.51 6.34
CA THR A 69 25.39 -3.26 6.67
C THR A 69 25.18 -4.26 7.81
N GLN A 70 24.28 -3.95 8.74
CA GLN A 70 23.95 -4.81 9.87
C GLN A 70 23.30 -6.11 9.42
N ILE A 71 22.56 -6.12 8.30
CA ILE A 71 21.99 -7.36 7.72
C ILE A 71 23.10 -8.39 7.43
N TRP A 72 24.21 -7.94 6.85
CA TRP A 72 25.36 -8.80 6.58
C TRP A 72 25.99 -9.30 7.87
N LYS A 73 26.18 -8.41 8.85
CA LYS A 73 26.78 -8.75 10.14
C LYS A 73 25.94 -9.74 10.96
N ASP A 74 24.64 -9.52 11.06
CA ASP A 74 23.72 -10.43 11.75
C ASP A 74 23.63 -11.77 11.03
N GLY A 75 23.69 -11.76 9.70
CA GLY A 75 23.61 -12.94 8.87
C GLY A 75 24.84 -13.85 8.90
N THR A 76 26.04 -13.30 9.18
CA THR A 76 27.33 -14.03 9.09
C THR A 76 28.14 -14.04 10.39
N GLY A 77 27.80 -13.17 11.35
CA GLY A 77 28.60 -12.91 12.55
C GLY A 77 29.88 -12.10 12.28
N GLN A 78 30.11 -11.64 11.04
CA GLN A 78 31.31 -10.87 10.66
C GLN A 78 30.94 -9.45 10.25
N ASP A 79 31.67 -8.48 10.78
CA ASP A 79 31.56 -7.10 10.33
C ASP A 79 32.37 -6.90 9.05
N TYR A 80 31.70 -6.53 7.96
CA TYR A 80 32.34 -6.34 6.65
C TYR A 80 32.51 -4.88 6.26
N PHE A 81 31.92 -3.92 6.98
CA PHE A 81 31.83 -2.54 6.52
C PHE A 81 32.20 -1.55 7.63
N VAL A 82 32.77 -0.41 7.23
CA VAL A 82 33.05 0.71 8.14
C VAL A 82 32.58 1.98 7.44
N TYR A 83 31.77 2.77 8.14
CA TYR A 83 31.48 4.12 7.67
C TYR A 83 32.71 5.01 7.87
N ASP A 84 33.19 5.63 6.80
CA ASP A 84 34.29 6.60 6.83
C ASP A 84 33.94 7.74 5.87
N PRO A 85 33.75 8.99 6.35
CA PRO A 85 33.37 10.13 5.50
C PRO A 85 34.39 10.43 4.39
N ASN A 86 35.61 9.90 4.46
CA ASN A 86 36.66 10.07 3.45
C ASN A 86 36.82 8.84 2.54
N ALA A 87 35.94 7.84 2.65
CA ALA A 87 35.99 6.63 1.84
C ALA A 87 35.90 6.90 0.33
N GLN A 88 36.53 6.04 -0.48
CA GLN A 88 36.42 6.17 -1.94
C GLN A 88 35.11 5.59 -2.48
N LEU A 89 34.59 4.51 -1.87
CA LEU A 89 33.27 3.99 -2.19
C LEU A 89 32.19 4.98 -1.72
N ALA A 90 31.60 5.67 -2.68
CA ALA A 90 30.58 6.67 -2.45
C ALA A 90 29.19 6.09 -2.78
N ILE A 91 28.21 6.39 -1.93
CA ILE A 91 26.79 6.13 -2.19
C ILE A 91 26.12 7.44 -2.54
N HIS A 92 25.50 7.51 -3.72
CA HIS A 92 24.78 8.68 -4.22
C HIS A 92 23.29 8.35 -4.35
N LEU A 93 22.42 9.24 -3.87
CA LEU A 93 20.99 9.17 -4.14
C LEU A 93 20.65 10.21 -5.20
N ILE A 94 20.30 9.75 -6.39
CA ILE A 94 20.05 10.58 -7.57
C ILE A 94 18.56 10.52 -7.90
N TYR A 95 17.86 11.65 -7.70
CA TYR A 95 16.45 11.72 -8.00
C TYR A 95 16.27 11.95 -9.50
N ASP A 96 15.70 10.97 -10.18
CA ASP A 96 15.38 11.05 -11.61
C ASP A 96 13.94 10.62 -11.92
N GLU A 97 13.66 10.39 -13.20
CA GLU A 97 12.35 9.97 -13.69
C GLU A 97 11.82 8.71 -13.01
N ARG A 98 12.68 7.80 -12.54
CA ARG A 98 12.27 6.56 -11.87
C ARG A 98 11.61 6.82 -10.52
N GLN A 99 12.28 7.58 -9.64
CA GLN A 99 11.67 7.97 -8.37
C GLN A 99 10.41 8.79 -8.60
N GLN A 100 10.43 9.73 -9.55
CA GLN A 100 9.27 10.55 -9.85
C GLN A 100 8.07 9.72 -10.32
N GLU A 101 8.29 8.75 -11.20
CA GLU A 101 7.24 7.83 -11.66
C GLU A 101 6.71 6.95 -10.52
N SER A 102 7.60 6.47 -9.64
CA SER A 102 7.25 5.69 -8.45
C SER A 102 6.33 6.47 -7.50
N GLU A 103 6.69 7.73 -7.22
CA GLU A 103 5.89 8.62 -6.38
C GLU A 103 4.52 8.92 -6.99
N GLN A 104 4.48 9.22 -8.29
CA GLN A 104 3.23 9.44 -9.01
C GLN A 104 2.36 8.19 -9.03
N ARG A 105 2.95 7.01 -9.25
CA ARG A 105 2.25 5.73 -9.22
C ARG A 105 1.58 5.52 -7.85
N ARG A 106 2.33 5.72 -6.76
CA ARG A 106 1.82 5.60 -5.39
C ARG A 106 0.69 6.58 -5.11
N GLU A 107 0.83 7.84 -5.52
CA GLU A 107 -0.23 8.84 -5.36
C GLU A 107 -1.52 8.42 -6.09
N HIS A 108 -1.41 7.94 -7.33
CA HIS A 108 -2.56 7.44 -8.08
C HIS A 108 -3.20 6.20 -7.43
N ILE A 109 -2.41 5.26 -6.88
CA ILE A 109 -2.93 4.11 -6.13
C ILE A 109 -3.72 4.59 -4.91
N THR A 110 -3.15 5.49 -4.11
CA THR A 110 -3.83 6.06 -2.93
C THR A 110 -5.16 6.72 -3.30
N GLN A 111 -5.20 7.46 -4.42
CA GLN A 111 -6.45 8.06 -4.92
C GLN A 111 -7.47 6.99 -5.35
N LEU A 112 -7.04 5.92 -6.01
CA LEU A 112 -7.92 4.81 -6.40
C LEU A 112 -8.50 4.09 -5.18
N GLU A 113 -7.68 3.83 -4.16
CA GLU A 113 -8.11 3.22 -2.90
C GLU A 113 -9.11 4.10 -2.16
N ALA A 114 -8.85 5.40 -2.06
CA ALA A 114 -9.80 6.35 -1.47
C ALA A 114 -11.14 6.38 -2.21
N ASN A 115 -11.11 6.42 -3.55
CA ASN A 115 -12.33 6.38 -4.37
C ASN A 115 -13.08 5.05 -4.23
N GLN A 116 -12.35 3.93 -4.13
CA GLN A 116 -12.94 2.62 -3.86
C GLN A 116 -13.62 2.59 -2.50
N GLN A 117 -13.02 3.22 -1.47
CA GLN A 117 -13.64 3.30 -0.15
C GLN A 117 -14.94 4.11 -0.18
N VAL A 118 -14.95 5.27 -0.83
CA VAL A 118 -16.17 6.08 -1.02
C VAL A 118 -17.27 5.27 -1.73
N TRP A 119 -16.91 4.47 -2.73
CA TRP A 119 -17.86 3.58 -3.41
C TRP A 119 -18.43 2.53 -2.45
N LYS A 120 -17.58 1.88 -1.64
CA LYS A 120 -18.01 0.87 -0.65
C LYS A 120 -18.98 1.46 0.37
N ASP A 121 -18.67 2.64 0.89
CA ASP A 121 -19.51 3.33 1.89
C ASP A 121 -20.89 3.65 1.32
N LYS A 122 -20.95 4.13 0.07
CA LYS A 122 -22.22 4.42 -0.62
C LYS A 122 -23.00 3.15 -0.97
N LYS A 123 -22.32 2.07 -1.33
CA LYS A 123 -22.97 0.77 -1.54
C LYS A 123 -23.61 0.27 -0.25
N GLN A 124 -22.93 0.40 0.89
CA GLN A 124 -23.49 0.04 2.19
C GLN A 124 -24.72 0.89 2.55
N GLN A 125 -24.70 2.20 2.28
CA GLN A 125 -25.88 3.05 2.47
C GLN A 125 -27.05 2.63 1.58
N LEU A 126 -26.77 2.25 0.33
CA LEU A 126 -27.78 1.76 -0.59
C LEU A 126 -28.43 0.47 -0.07
N ASP A 127 -27.63 -0.48 0.42
CA ASP A 127 -28.12 -1.74 0.99
C ASP A 127 -29.07 -1.51 2.18
N GLN A 128 -28.77 -0.50 3.02
CA GLN A 128 -29.65 -0.13 4.14
C GLN A 128 -31.00 0.40 3.65
N ILE A 129 -31.00 1.27 2.65
CA ILE A 129 -32.24 1.84 2.06
C ILE A 129 -33.07 0.73 1.40
N GLU A 130 -32.43 -0.21 0.69
CA GLU A 130 -33.11 -1.36 0.08
C GLU A 130 -33.83 -2.21 1.14
N GLN A 131 -33.19 -2.47 2.28
CA GLN A 131 -33.80 -3.20 3.40
C GLN A 131 -34.98 -2.44 4.03
N GLU A 132 -34.85 -1.12 4.20
CA GLU A 132 -35.93 -0.28 4.72
C GLU A 132 -37.15 -0.26 3.78
N ILE A 133 -36.91 -0.18 2.47
CA ILE A 133 -37.97 -0.25 1.45
C ILE A 133 -38.69 -1.58 1.51
N MET A 134 -37.96 -2.69 1.58
CA MET A 134 -38.57 -4.03 1.68
C MET A 134 -39.47 -4.15 2.91
N ARG A 135 -39.00 -3.69 4.08
CA ARG A 135 -39.79 -3.69 5.32
C ARG A 135 -41.01 -2.78 5.23
N SER A 136 -40.83 -1.57 4.70
CA SER A 136 -41.92 -0.60 4.53
C SER A 136 -42.99 -1.13 3.58
N LYS A 137 -42.60 -1.86 2.54
CA LYS A 137 -43.55 -2.48 1.60
C LYS A 137 -44.41 -3.55 2.30
N GLN A 138 -43.77 -4.45 3.04
CA GLN A 138 -44.48 -5.48 3.80
C GLN A 138 -45.46 -4.88 4.82
N PHE A 139 -45.06 -3.82 5.51
CA PHE A 139 -45.91 -3.14 6.47
C PHE A 139 -47.12 -2.46 5.82
N LEU A 140 -46.91 -1.79 4.69
CA LEU A 140 -48.00 -1.18 3.91
C LEU A 140 -48.98 -2.24 3.40
N ASP A 141 -48.49 -3.39 2.93
CA ASP A 141 -49.34 -4.49 2.46
C ASP A 141 -50.24 -5.03 3.58
N LEU A 142 -49.70 -5.19 4.79
CA LEU A 142 -50.48 -5.59 5.97
C LEU A 142 -51.54 -4.55 6.35
N LYS A 143 -51.18 -3.26 6.37
CA LYS A 143 -52.14 -2.18 6.65
C LYS A 143 -53.25 -2.11 5.62
N GLN A 144 -52.92 -2.30 4.35
CA GLN A 144 -53.91 -2.33 3.28
C GLN A 144 -54.89 -3.50 3.44
N GLN A 145 -54.40 -4.69 3.81
CA GLN A 145 -55.24 -5.84 4.12
C GLN A 145 -56.17 -5.56 5.32
N GLN A 146 -55.63 -5.00 6.41
CA GLN A 146 -56.42 -4.66 7.60
C GLN A 146 -57.51 -3.61 7.29
N LEU A 147 -57.17 -2.57 6.55
CA LEU A 147 -58.11 -1.52 6.16
C LEU A 147 -59.22 -2.07 5.27
N ASN A 148 -58.88 -2.94 4.30
CA ASN A 148 -59.88 -3.61 3.46
C ASN A 148 -60.85 -4.46 4.30
N GLN A 149 -60.36 -5.17 5.32
CA GLN A 149 -61.21 -5.92 6.25
C GLN A 149 -62.13 -5.00 7.05
N GLN A 150 -61.62 -3.87 7.57
CA GLN A 150 -62.43 -2.89 8.32
C GLN A 150 -63.54 -2.27 7.45
N ILE A 151 -63.23 -1.96 6.18
CA ILE A 151 -64.22 -1.44 5.21
C ILE A 151 -65.29 -2.51 4.92
N GLN A 152 -64.90 -3.77 4.73
CA GLN A 152 -65.83 -4.87 4.51
C GLN A 152 -66.76 -5.08 5.70
N GLN A 153 -66.23 -5.06 6.93
CA GLN A 153 -67.01 -5.17 8.16
C GLN A 153 -68.00 -4.01 8.28
N TYR A 154 -67.55 -2.77 8.08
CA TYR A 154 -68.41 -1.59 8.10
C TYR A 154 -69.56 -1.68 7.08
N ASN A 155 -69.28 -2.12 5.85
CA ASN A 155 -70.30 -2.31 4.82
C ASN A 155 -71.33 -3.39 5.21
N GLN A 156 -70.90 -4.48 5.85
CA GLN A 156 -71.81 -5.52 6.35
C GLN A 156 -72.67 -5.03 7.52
N GLU A 157 -72.08 -4.28 8.45
CA GLU A 157 -72.80 -3.67 9.58
C GLU A 157 -73.89 -2.71 9.05
N GLN A 158 -73.58 -1.87 8.06
CA GLN A 158 -74.54 -0.97 7.42
C GLN A 158 -75.72 -1.74 6.78
N LEU A 159 -75.43 -2.77 6.00
CA LEU A 159 -76.46 -3.60 5.34
C LEU A 159 -77.38 -4.30 6.36
N SER A 160 -76.83 -4.81 7.45
CA SER A 160 -77.60 -5.49 8.50
C SER A 160 -78.48 -4.53 9.31
N ALA A 161 -77.98 -3.31 9.61
CA ALA A 161 -78.76 -2.27 10.27
C ALA A 161 -79.95 -1.80 9.41
N GLN A 162 -79.81 -1.80 8.09
CA GLN A 162 -80.87 -1.39 7.16
C GLN A 162 -82.02 -2.42 7.03
N HIS A 163 -81.75 -3.71 7.32
CA HIS A 163 -82.78 -4.76 7.36
C HIS A 163 -83.55 -4.83 8.69
N ASN A 164 -82.98 -4.34 9.80
CA ASN A 164 -83.62 -4.33 11.11
C ASN A 164 -84.30 -2.96 11.37
N GLN A 165 -85.63 -2.90 11.24
CA GLN A 165 -86.47 -1.69 11.39
C GLN A 165 -86.40 -0.98 12.76
N SER A 166 -85.75 -1.55 13.78
CA SER A 166 -85.60 -0.99 15.13
C SER A 166 -84.30 -0.16 15.35
N SER A 167 -83.50 0.08 14.30
CA SER A 167 -82.14 0.62 14.42
C SER A 167 -82.00 2.16 14.41
N SER A 168 -83.06 2.90 14.75
CA SER A 168 -83.10 4.37 14.70
C SER A 168 -82.14 5.09 15.68
N GLY A 169 -81.38 4.36 16.51
CA GLY A 169 -80.39 4.90 17.46
C GLY A 169 -78.92 4.90 17.01
N ASN A 170 -78.57 4.37 15.82
CA ASN A 170 -77.17 4.09 15.47
C ASN A 170 -76.48 5.12 14.54
N SER A 171 -77.11 6.25 14.22
CA SER A 171 -76.51 7.22 13.28
C SER A 171 -75.17 7.77 13.75
N THR A 172 -75.00 8.01 15.05
CA THR A 172 -73.74 8.53 15.63
C THR A 172 -72.62 7.48 15.62
N TYR A 173 -72.94 6.22 15.90
CA TYR A 173 -71.98 5.11 15.80
C TYR A 173 -71.39 4.99 14.38
N PHE A 174 -72.27 4.94 13.37
CA PHE A 174 -71.83 4.80 11.98
C PHE A 174 -71.06 6.02 11.49
N GLN A 175 -71.44 7.22 11.91
CA GLN A 175 -70.71 8.44 11.59
C GLN A 175 -69.31 8.45 12.20
N GLN A 176 -69.15 8.03 13.46
CA GLN A 176 -67.83 7.88 14.09
C GLN A 176 -66.97 6.84 13.38
N ARG A 177 -67.56 5.67 13.06
CA ARG A 177 -66.86 4.59 12.35
C ARG A 177 -66.39 5.02 10.96
N GLN A 178 -67.20 5.80 10.25
CA GLN A 178 -66.83 6.38 8.96
C GLN A 178 -65.66 7.38 9.11
N GLN A 179 -65.68 8.22 10.15
CA GLN A 179 -64.58 9.15 10.43
C GLN A 179 -63.28 8.42 10.78
N GLU A 180 -63.33 7.34 11.57
CA GLU A 180 -62.18 6.50 11.87
C GLU A 180 -61.59 5.85 10.61
N LEU A 181 -62.44 5.27 9.75
CA LEU A 181 -62.02 4.69 8.48
C LEU A 181 -61.37 5.74 7.56
N GLN A 182 -61.97 6.92 7.47
CA GLN A 182 -61.42 8.03 6.68
C GLN A 182 -60.04 8.46 7.20
N SER A 183 -59.89 8.59 8.53
CA SER A 183 -58.59 8.89 9.15
C SER A 183 -57.56 7.80 8.88
N ASN A 184 -57.95 6.52 8.91
CA ASN A 184 -57.05 5.41 8.61
C ASN A 184 -56.62 5.39 7.14
N ILE A 185 -57.54 5.69 6.21
CA ILE A 185 -57.24 5.84 4.78
C ILE A 185 -56.21 6.95 4.58
N GLU A 186 -56.40 8.09 5.21
CA GLU A 186 -55.49 9.24 5.10
C GLU A 186 -54.10 8.92 5.65
N LEU A 187 -54.02 8.24 6.81
CA LEU A 187 -52.75 7.79 7.39
C LEU A 187 -52.00 6.81 6.47
N VAL A 188 -52.69 5.80 5.94
CA VAL A 188 -52.08 4.84 4.99
C VAL A 188 -51.63 5.56 3.72
N GLN A 189 -52.41 6.52 3.21
CA GLN A 189 -52.03 7.31 2.04
C GLN A 189 -50.76 8.14 2.30
N GLN A 190 -50.60 8.72 3.49
CA GLN A 190 -49.38 9.41 3.88
C GLN A 190 -48.17 8.47 3.91
N GLU A 191 -48.32 7.26 4.44
CA GLU A 191 -47.24 6.26 4.47
C GLU A 191 -46.88 5.76 3.06
N VAL A 192 -47.86 5.60 2.16
CA VAL A 192 -47.61 5.30 0.74
C VAL A 192 -46.82 6.43 0.07
N ASN A 193 -47.15 7.69 0.37
CA ASN A 193 -46.40 8.84 -0.16
C ASN A 193 -44.94 8.84 0.36
N GLN A 194 -44.73 8.54 1.65
CA GLN A 194 -43.38 8.41 2.22
C GLN A 194 -42.60 7.25 1.59
N TYR A 195 -43.25 6.11 1.35
CA TYR A 195 -42.65 4.98 0.64
C TYR A 195 -42.21 5.36 -0.77
N ASN A 196 -43.07 6.06 -1.53
CA ASN A 196 -42.74 6.53 -2.88
C ASN A 196 -41.57 7.53 -2.87
N GLN A 197 -41.48 8.39 -1.85
CA GLN A 197 -40.32 9.27 -1.66
C GLN A 197 -39.03 8.49 -1.41
N ARG A 198 -39.06 7.44 -0.58
CA ARG A 198 -37.91 6.56 -0.35
C ARG A 198 -37.48 5.81 -1.60
N ILE A 199 -38.42 5.33 -2.42
CA ILE A 199 -38.11 4.73 -3.73
C ILE A 199 -37.40 5.73 -4.64
N THR A 200 -37.84 6.99 -4.64
CA THR A 200 -37.18 8.05 -5.41
C THR A 200 -35.75 8.30 -4.92
N GLN A 201 -35.55 8.32 -3.60
CA GLN A 201 -34.21 8.45 -2.99
C GLN A 201 -33.31 7.24 -3.33
N LEU A 202 -33.86 6.02 -3.32
CA LEU A 202 -33.14 4.82 -3.72
C LEU A 202 -32.61 4.94 -5.15
N ASN A 203 -33.48 5.32 -6.09
CA ASN A 203 -33.09 5.48 -7.50
C ASN A 203 -31.98 6.53 -7.66
N GLN A 204 -32.07 7.66 -6.96
CA GLN A 204 -31.01 8.68 -6.96
C GLN A 204 -29.68 8.13 -6.43
N LYS A 205 -29.72 7.29 -5.39
CA LYS A 205 -28.51 6.64 -4.83
C LYS A 205 -27.93 5.58 -5.76
N ILE A 206 -28.77 4.84 -6.47
CA ILE A 206 -28.35 3.91 -7.52
C ILE A 206 -27.63 4.67 -8.64
N ASP A 207 -28.20 5.78 -9.10
CA ASP A 207 -27.59 6.62 -10.14
C ASP A 207 -26.26 7.22 -9.70
N GLU A 208 -26.17 7.69 -8.45
CA GLU A 208 -24.94 8.18 -7.84
C GLU A 208 -23.86 7.10 -7.81
N LEU A 209 -24.21 5.88 -7.37
CA LEU A 209 -23.28 4.76 -7.30
C LEU A 209 -22.82 4.29 -8.69
N ASN A 210 -23.74 4.23 -9.65
CA ASN A 210 -23.42 3.90 -11.05
C ASN A 210 -22.48 4.94 -11.67
N SER A 211 -22.66 6.23 -11.35
CA SER A 211 -21.73 7.26 -11.81
C SER A 211 -20.34 7.10 -11.20
N LEU A 212 -20.25 6.70 -9.93
CA LEU A 212 -18.97 6.46 -9.27
C LEU A 212 -18.27 5.22 -9.82
N ASP A 213 -19.02 4.16 -10.09
CA ASP A 213 -18.50 2.93 -10.71
C ASP A 213 -17.84 3.24 -12.07
N LYS A 214 -18.52 4.00 -12.93
CA LYS A 214 -17.96 4.45 -14.22
C LYS A 214 -16.69 5.28 -14.05
N LYS A 215 -16.65 6.18 -13.06
CA LYS A 215 -15.45 7.00 -12.77
C LYS A 215 -14.29 6.14 -12.27
N LEU A 216 -14.58 5.15 -11.42
CA LEU A 216 -13.57 4.23 -10.90
C LEU A 216 -13.00 3.36 -12.03
N ASP A 217 -13.85 2.78 -12.87
CA ASP A 217 -13.42 2.01 -14.04
C ASP A 217 -12.56 2.85 -15.00
N ALA A 218 -12.96 4.09 -15.28
CA ALA A 218 -12.15 5.01 -16.09
C ALA A 218 -10.80 5.32 -15.43
N SER A 219 -10.78 5.55 -14.11
CA SER A 219 -9.54 5.84 -13.36
C SER A 219 -8.59 4.64 -13.34
N VAL A 220 -9.13 3.42 -13.18
CA VAL A 220 -8.35 2.18 -13.26
C VAL A 220 -7.79 1.96 -14.67
N LYS A 221 -8.58 2.24 -15.72
CA LYS A 221 -8.11 2.17 -17.11
C LYS A 221 -6.98 3.16 -17.37
N GLN A 222 -7.15 4.42 -16.94
CA GLN A 222 -6.12 5.44 -17.07
C GLN A 222 -4.84 5.07 -16.31
N TYR A 223 -4.96 4.56 -15.08
CA TYR A 223 -3.83 4.06 -14.30
C TYR A 223 -3.08 2.96 -15.05
N LYS A 224 -3.81 1.93 -15.52
CA LYS A 224 -3.22 0.81 -16.27
C LYS A 224 -2.58 1.25 -17.57
N GLN A 225 -3.10 2.27 -18.25
CA GLN A 225 -2.51 2.81 -19.48
C GLN A 225 -1.20 3.55 -19.21
N ARG A 226 -1.19 4.42 -18.19
CA ARG A 226 -0.02 5.23 -17.82
C ARG A 226 1.10 4.40 -17.21
N PHE A 227 0.77 3.53 -16.26
CA PHE A 227 1.74 2.78 -15.47
C PHE A 227 1.83 1.35 -15.96
N GLN A 228 2.62 1.14 -17.03
CA GLN A 228 2.96 -0.21 -17.49
C GLN A 228 4.04 -0.83 -16.58
N PRO A 229 3.98 -2.14 -16.29
CA PRO A 229 5.06 -2.83 -15.61
C PRO A 229 6.34 -2.82 -16.46
N HIS A 230 7.44 -2.34 -15.89
CA HIS A 230 8.76 -2.40 -16.52
C HIS A 230 9.82 -2.72 -15.46
N LEU A 231 10.88 -3.40 -15.89
CA LEU A 231 12.03 -3.73 -15.03
C LEU A 231 12.92 -2.49 -14.90
N PHE A 232 12.97 -1.90 -13.70
CA PHE A 232 13.95 -0.86 -13.37
C PHE A 232 14.93 -1.37 -12.32
N HIS A 233 16.18 -0.90 -12.43
CA HIS A 233 17.19 -1.08 -11.39
C HIS A 233 17.05 0.06 -10.38
N LYS A 234 16.59 -0.26 -9.16
CA LYS A 234 16.44 0.68 -8.03
C LYS A 234 17.80 1.23 -7.57
N GLY A 235 18.81 0.37 -7.58
CA GLY A 235 20.20 0.68 -7.30
C GLY A 235 21.15 0.16 -8.39
N LEU A 236 22.37 0.66 -8.39
CA LEU A 236 23.46 0.17 -9.23
C LEU A 236 24.82 0.40 -8.58
N PHE A 237 25.54 -0.68 -8.33
CA PHE A 237 26.98 -0.65 -8.14
C PHE A 237 27.72 -0.76 -9.48
N ASN A 238 28.31 0.34 -9.94
CA ASN A 238 28.96 0.40 -11.26
C ASN A 238 30.44 -0.06 -11.25
N GLY A 239 30.88 -0.72 -10.18
CA GLY A 239 32.28 -1.11 -9.99
C GLY A 239 33.17 -0.03 -9.37
N LYS A 240 32.63 1.14 -9.03
CA LYS A 240 33.34 2.22 -8.30
C LYS A 240 32.50 2.86 -7.21
N GLN A 241 31.23 3.10 -7.49
CA GLN A 241 30.29 3.80 -6.60
C GLN A 241 28.92 3.13 -6.66
N ILE A 242 28.11 3.38 -5.65
CA ILE A 242 26.72 2.93 -5.56
C ILE A 242 25.83 4.11 -5.91
N LEU A 243 24.91 3.89 -6.85
CA LEU A 243 23.93 4.87 -7.30
C LEU A 243 22.54 4.34 -6.96
N ILE A 244 21.78 5.07 -6.16
CA ILE A 244 20.40 4.77 -5.81
C ILE A 244 19.50 5.75 -6.54
N TYR A 245 18.49 5.21 -7.21
CA TYR A 245 17.61 5.98 -8.10
C TYR A 245 16.15 5.94 -7.70
N GLU A 246 15.71 4.85 -7.07
CA GLU A 246 14.31 4.67 -6.68
C GLU A 246 14.21 3.86 -5.39
N PHE A 247 13.27 4.24 -4.52
CA PHE A 247 12.80 3.40 -3.42
C PHE A 247 11.39 3.82 -2.99
N GLU A 248 10.63 2.87 -2.46
CA GLU A 248 9.24 3.08 -2.03
C GLU A 248 9.11 3.38 -0.53
N SER A 249 10.10 2.99 0.28
CA SER A 249 10.15 3.18 1.74
C SER A 249 11.59 3.09 2.27
N ASP A 250 11.79 3.44 3.54
CA ASP A 250 13.10 3.31 4.21
C ASP A 250 13.57 1.84 4.26
N ASN A 251 12.65 0.88 4.42
CA ASN A 251 12.99 -0.56 4.38
C ASN A 251 13.40 -1.02 2.99
N ASP A 252 12.74 -0.52 1.94
CA ASP A 252 13.12 -0.78 0.55
C ASP A 252 14.50 -0.19 0.22
N LEU A 253 14.77 1.04 0.69
CA LEU A 253 16.10 1.67 0.58
C LEU A 253 17.16 0.86 1.32
N ARG A 254 16.87 0.41 2.55
CA ARG A 254 17.76 -0.41 3.38
C ARG A 254 18.15 -1.70 2.67
N LEU A 255 17.20 -2.43 2.10
CA LEU A 255 17.50 -3.69 1.40
C LEU A 255 18.22 -3.44 0.06
N THR A 256 17.84 -2.39 -0.67
CA THR A 256 18.54 -1.99 -1.90
C THR A 256 20.00 -1.65 -1.61
N LEU A 257 20.27 -0.85 -0.58
CA LEU A 257 21.64 -0.53 -0.15
C LEU A 257 22.41 -1.80 0.25
N ALA A 258 21.78 -2.72 0.98
CA ALA A 258 22.43 -3.96 1.40
C ALA A 258 22.81 -4.85 0.20
N HIS A 259 21.96 -4.90 -0.83
CA HIS A 259 22.22 -5.58 -2.10
C HIS A 259 23.42 -4.97 -2.84
N GLU A 260 23.41 -3.65 -3.06
CA GLU A 260 24.50 -2.97 -3.78
C GLU A 260 25.84 -3.04 -3.01
N LEU A 261 25.78 -3.00 -1.68
CA LEU A 261 26.94 -3.24 -0.83
C LEU A 261 27.46 -4.69 -0.94
N GLY A 262 26.58 -5.67 -1.17
CA GLY A 262 26.96 -7.04 -1.52
C GLY A 262 27.76 -7.10 -2.82
N HIS A 263 27.34 -6.37 -3.86
CA HIS A 263 28.14 -6.23 -5.08
C HIS A 263 29.48 -5.54 -4.82
N ALA A 264 29.52 -4.54 -3.95
CA ALA A 264 30.77 -3.88 -3.55
C ALA A 264 31.71 -4.82 -2.76
N LEU A 265 31.18 -5.84 -2.08
CA LEU A 265 31.94 -6.96 -1.50
C LEU A 265 32.42 -8.00 -2.53
N GLY A 266 32.04 -7.84 -3.80
CA GLY A 266 32.39 -8.74 -4.91
C GLY A 266 31.35 -9.83 -5.21
N LEU A 267 30.19 -9.80 -4.56
CA LEU A 267 29.17 -10.83 -4.72
C LEU A 267 28.43 -10.68 -6.05
N GLN A 268 28.12 -11.81 -6.68
CA GLN A 268 27.23 -11.89 -7.83
C GLN A 268 25.78 -12.12 -7.38
N HIS A 269 24.85 -12.17 -8.32
CA HIS A 269 23.47 -12.47 -8.00
C HIS A 269 23.27 -13.91 -7.50
N ALA A 270 22.38 -14.07 -6.53
CA ALA A 270 21.86 -15.37 -6.09
C ALA A 270 20.70 -15.81 -7.00
N ASN A 271 20.45 -17.12 -7.07
CA ASN A 271 19.34 -17.70 -7.83
C ASN A 271 18.03 -17.82 -7.03
N SER A 272 18.07 -17.66 -5.71
CA SER A 272 16.91 -17.85 -4.82
C SER A 272 16.10 -16.55 -4.70
N PRO A 273 14.78 -16.55 -4.99
CA PRO A 273 13.95 -15.34 -4.96
C PRO A 273 13.87 -14.61 -3.61
N GLN A 274 14.12 -15.31 -2.51
CA GLN A 274 14.11 -14.76 -1.16
C GLN A 274 15.48 -14.22 -0.72
N ALA A 275 16.52 -14.48 -1.50
CA ALA A 275 17.87 -14.03 -1.19
C ALA A 275 18.01 -12.52 -1.36
N LEU A 276 18.88 -11.91 -0.55
CA LEU A 276 19.20 -10.49 -0.65
C LEU A 276 19.81 -10.18 -2.02
N MET A 277 20.73 -11.03 -2.48
CA MET A 277 21.43 -10.88 -3.77
C MET A 277 20.60 -11.37 -4.97
N TYR A 278 19.30 -11.65 -4.82
CA TYR A 278 18.45 -11.97 -5.97
C TYR A 278 18.22 -10.70 -6.82
N PRO A 279 18.32 -10.76 -8.16
CA PRO A 279 18.34 -9.58 -9.01
C PRO A 279 17.01 -8.81 -9.07
N ILE A 280 15.92 -9.38 -8.55
CA ILE A 280 14.58 -8.78 -8.60
C ILE A 280 13.98 -8.79 -7.20
N MET A 281 13.80 -7.63 -6.57
CA MET A 281 13.02 -7.52 -5.34
C MET A 281 11.60 -8.03 -5.59
N LYS A 282 11.20 -9.09 -4.89
CA LYS A 282 9.90 -9.74 -5.08
C LYS A 282 9.40 -10.39 -3.80
N ASP A 283 10.10 -11.43 -3.33
CA ASP A 283 9.63 -12.32 -2.26
C ASP A 283 10.42 -12.10 -0.94
N GLN A 284 11.20 -11.02 -0.85
CA GLN A 284 11.96 -10.66 0.36
C GLN A 284 11.06 -9.99 1.39
N GLU A 285 11.16 -10.44 2.64
CA GLU A 285 10.50 -9.80 3.79
C GLU A 285 11.15 -8.46 4.11
N MET A 286 10.42 -7.35 3.94
CA MET A 286 10.99 -6.00 4.03
C MET A 286 11.31 -5.55 5.47
N ASP A 287 10.46 -5.90 6.44
CA ASP A 287 10.56 -5.36 7.80
C ASP A 287 11.58 -6.10 8.66
N HIS A 288 11.63 -7.42 8.54
CA HIS A 288 12.48 -8.29 9.35
C HIS A 288 13.36 -9.21 8.51
N PHE A 289 13.89 -8.66 7.41
CA PHE A 289 14.78 -9.39 6.51
C PHE A 289 15.93 -10.05 7.27
N ARG A 290 16.19 -11.32 6.94
CA ARG A 290 17.34 -12.07 7.42
C ARG A 290 18.09 -12.64 6.23
N LEU A 291 19.41 -12.52 6.27
CA LEU A 291 20.29 -13.03 5.24
C LEU A 291 20.04 -14.53 5.01
N THR A 292 19.84 -14.93 3.76
CA THR A 292 19.50 -16.32 3.42
C THR A 292 20.77 -17.18 3.32
N GLN A 293 20.57 -18.51 3.20
CA GLN A 293 21.72 -19.40 2.97
C GLN A 293 22.37 -19.14 1.61
N ALA A 294 21.59 -18.82 0.58
CA ALA A 294 22.12 -18.51 -0.75
C ALA A 294 23.06 -17.30 -0.72
N ASP A 295 22.72 -16.26 0.06
CA ASP A 295 23.58 -15.09 0.25
C ASP A 295 24.88 -15.44 0.99
N ARG A 296 24.80 -16.30 2.02
CA ARG A 296 25.97 -16.79 2.76
C ARG A 296 26.89 -17.61 1.88
N ASP A 297 26.35 -18.47 1.02
CA ASP A 297 27.13 -19.32 0.12
C ASP A 297 27.92 -18.48 -0.89
N LEU A 298 27.38 -17.34 -1.35
CA LEU A 298 28.11 -16.39 -2.20
C LEU A 298 29.34 -15.81 -1.49
N LEU A 299 29.25 -15.51 -0.18
CA LEU A 299 30.40 -15.02 0.59
C LEU A 299 31.50 -16.08 0.79
N LEU A 300 31.14 -17.36 0.78
CA LEU A 300 32.10 -18.47 0.90
C LEU A 300 32.82 -18.78 -0.42
N THR A 301 32.20 -18.42 -1.55
CA THR A 301 32.66 -18.76 -2.90
C THR A 301 33.31 -17.59 -3.64
N ARG A 302 33.36 -16.40 -3.02
CA ARG A 302 33.99 -15.19 -3.58
C ARG A 302 35.51 -15.22 -3.61
#